data_AF-A0A3P1SJJ0-F1
#
_entry.id   AF-A0A3P1SJJ0-F1
#
_cell.length_a   1.000
_cell.length_b   1.000
_cell.length_c   1.000
_cell.angle_alpha   90.00
_cell.angle_beta   90.00
_cell.angle_gamma   90.00
#
_symmetry.space_group_name_H-M   'P 1'
#
loop_
_entity.id
_entity.type
_entity.pdbx_description
1 polymer ?
#
loop_
_entity_poly.entity_id
_entity_poly.type
_entity_poly.pdbx_seq_one_letter_code
_entity_poly.pdbx_strand_id
1 'polypeptide(L)' 'MKPAKKQHPKFIEAMQKLSAMDEEERLSEENKDLFDQAIAYAPLEAQPALVAIQKKYEELH' A
#
# COMPACT_ATOMS: atom_id res chain seq x y z
N MET A 1 4.33 0.86 -26.17
CA MET A 1 4.46 0.59 -24.72
C MET A 1 4.18 1.88 -23.99
N LYS A 2 3.13 1.95 -23.15
CA LYS A 2 2.82 3.19 -22.40
C LYS A 2 3.98 3.46 -21.43
N PRO A 3 4.50 4.70 -21.31
CA PRO A 3 5.55 4.97 -20.34
C PRO A 3 5.00 4.66 -18.96
N ALA A 4 5.70 3.79 -18.22
CA ALA A 4 5.41 3.59 -16.80
C ALA A 4 5.42 4.98 -16.17
N LYS A 5 4.23 5.48 -15.78
CA LYS A 5 4.11 6.72 -15.02
C LYS A 5 5.12 6.59 -13.88
N LYS A 6 6.09 7.50 -13.78
CA LYS A 6 7.14 7.46 -12.75
C LYS A 6 6.46 7.45 -11.38
N GLN A 7 6.22 6.26 -10.86
CA GLN A 7 5.63 6.06 -9.55
C GLN A 7 6.62 6.63 -8.52
N HIS A 8 6.09 7.26 -7.48
CA HIS A 8 6.92 7.89 -6.49
C HIS A 8 7.80 6.83 -5.80
N PRO A 9 9.11 7.08 -5.56
CA PRO A 9 10.00 6.08 -4.97
C PRO A 9 9.48 5.46 -3.67
N LYS A 10 8.91 6.28 -2.77
CA LYS A 10 8.29 5.80 -1.52
C LYS A 10 7.10 4.87 -1.73
N PHE A 11 6.32 5.07 -2.80
CA PHE A 11 5.23 4.16 -3.16
C PHE A 11 5.81 2.81 -3.58
N ILE A 12 6.86 2.82 -4.41
CA ILE A 12 7.50 1.59 -4.88
C ILE A 12 8.10 0.82 -3.69
N GLU A 13 8.81 1.50 -2.80
CA GLU A 13 9.40 0.89 -1.61
C GLU A 13 8.34 0.31 -0.67
N ALA A 14 7.27 1.06 -0.39
CA ALA A 14 6.17 0.57 0.44
C ALA A 14 5.50 -0.66 -0.19
N MET A 15 5.19 -0.61 -1.49
CA MET A 15 4.61 -1.75 -2.20
C MET A 15 5.52 -2.97 -2.25
N GLN A 16 6.84 -2.78 -2.42
CA GLN A 16 7.81 -3.87 -2.38
C GLN A 16 7.80 -4.57 -1.01
N LYS A 17 7.84 -3.80 0.08
CA LYS A 17 7.76 -4.34 1.45
C LYS A 17 6.44 -5.07 1.69
N LEU A 18 5.32 -4.44 1.36
CA LEU A 18 3.99 -5.04 1.49
C LEU A 18 3.88 -6.33 0.66
N SER A 19 4.44 -6.37 -0.55
CA SER A 19 4.39 -7.56 -1.42
C SER A 19 5.25 -8.73 -0.93
N ALA A 20 6.26 -8.46 -0.10
CA ALA A 20 7.12 -9.47 0.50
C ALA A 20 6.56 -10.04 1.81
N MET A 21 5.52 -9.42 2.36
CA MET A 21 4.82 -9.83 3.57
C MET A 21 3.61 -10.69 3.26
N ASP A 22 3.33 -11.62 4.16
CA ASP A 22 2.11 -12.43 4.15
C ASP A 22 0.88 -11.58 4.50
N GLU A 23 -0.33 -12.09 4.26
CA GLU A 23 -1.55 -11.30 4.51
C GLU A 23 -1.68 -10.87 5.98
N GLU A 24 -1.42 -11.75 6.94
CA GLU A 24 -1.42 -11.39 8.37
C GLU A 24 -0.35 -10.36 8.73
N GLU A 25 0.87 -10.52 8.23
CA GLU A 25 1.96 -9.57 8.49
C GLU A 25 1.66 -8.21 7.89
N ARG A 26 1.17 -8.19 6.65
CA ARG A 26 0.78 -6.97 5.95
C ARG A 26 -0.35 -6.26 6.69
N LEU A 27 -1.30 -7.01 7.21
CA LEU A 27 -2.45 -6.54 7.98
C LEU A 27 -2.15 -6.48 9.50
N SER A 28 -0.99 -5.94 9.90
CA SER A 28 -0.64 -5.71 11.31
C SER A 28 -0.49 -4.21 11.62
N GLU A 29 -0.69 -3.83 12.89
CA GLU A 29 -0.49 -2.43 13.35
C GLU A 29 0.89 -1.90 12.98
N GLU A 30 1.92 -2.75 13.08
CA GLU A 30 3.31 -2.40 12.80
C GLU A 30 3.54 -2.04 11.32
N ASN A 31 2.73 -2.58 10.41
CA ASN A 31 2.85 -2.34 8.97
C ASN A 31 1.78 -1.37 8.42
N LYS A 32 0.91 -0.83 9.28
CA LYS A 32 -0.08 0.19 8.91
C LYS A 32 0.58 1.43 8.29
N ASP A 33 1.74 1.84 8.81
CA ASP A 33 2.51 2.97 8.27
C ASP A 33 3.00 2.74 6.82
N LEU A 34 3.19 1.49 6.40
CA LEU A 34 3.54 1.17 5.01
C LEU A 34 2.33 1.37 4.09
N PHE A 35 1.11 1.07 4.54
CA PHE A 35 -0.10 1.39 3.81
C PHE A 35 -0.33 2.89 3.73
N ASP A 36 -0.16 3.61 4.84
CA ASP A 36 -0.31 5.07 4.87
C ASP A 36 0.68 5.74 3.90
N GLN A 37 1.93 5.26 3.86
CA GLN A 37 2.91 5.71 2.86
C GLN A 37 2.52 5.30 1.43
N ALA A 38 2.08 4.06 1.21
CA ALA A 38 1.64 3.61 -0.10
C ALA A 38 0.48 4.48 -0.61
N ILE A 39 -0.54 4.74 0.22
CA ILE A 39 -1.70 5.55 -0.14
C ILE A 39 -1.29 6.99 -0.44
N ALA A 40 -0.47 7.61 0.43
CA ALA A 40 -0.05 9.01 0.28
C ALA A 40 0.71 9.26 -1.03
N TYR A 41 1.48 8.28 -1.50
CA TYR A 41 2.32 8.39 -2.70
C TYR A 41 1.77 7.63 -3.91
N ALA A 42 0.61 6.98 -3.77
CA ALA A 42 -0.03 6.23 -4.84
C ALA A 42 -0.64 7.17 -5.89
N PRO A 43 -0.65 6.74 -7.17
CA PRO A 43 -1.48 7.37 -8.19
C PRO A 43 -2.96 7.40 -7.76
N LEU A 44 -3.70 8.44 -8.17
CA LEU A 44 -5.14 8.57 -7.89
C LEU A 44 -5.95 7.32 -8.28
N GLU A 45 -5.50 6.59 -9.30
CA GLU A 45 -6.10 5.36 -9.80
C GLU A 45 -5.93 4.17 -8.83
N ALA A 46 -4.87 4.16 -8.02
CA ALA A 46 -4.50 3.07 -7.12
C ALA A 46 -4.85 3.34 -5.64
N GLN A 47 -5.03 4.61 -5.25
CA GLN A 47 -5.43 4.97 -3.89
C GLN A 47 -6.70 4.25 -3.40
N PRO A 48 -7.79 4.13 -4.19
CA PRO A 48 -9.00 3.45 -3.71
C PRO A 48 -8.77 1.98 -3.34
N ALA A 49 -7.90 1.29 -4.08
CA ALA A 49 -7.59 -0.11 -3.83
C ALA A 49 -6.78 -0.27 -2.54
N LEU A 50 -5.80 0.60 -2.29
CA LEU A 50 -5.00 0.59 -1.08
C LEU A 50 -5.81 0.95 0.17
N VAL A 51 -6.69 1.95 0.07
CA VAL A 51 -7.62 2.31 1.15
C VAL A 51 -8.58 1.15 1.45
N ALA A 52 -9.06 0.42 0.44
CA ALA A 52 -9.92 -0.74 0.68
C ALA A 52 -9.19 -1.86 1.45
N ILE A 53 -7.91 -2.09 1.15
CA ILE A 53 -7.09 -3.06 1.90
C ILE A 53 -6.86 -2.57 3.34
N GLN A 54 -6.55 -1.28 3.53
CA GLN A 54 -6.39 -0.69 4.86
C GLN A 54 -7.70 -0.71 5.68
N LYS A 55 -8.86 -0.51 5.07
CA LYS A 55 -10.15 -0.60 5.78
C LYS A 55 -10.47 -2.00 6.25
N LYS A 56 -10.18 -3.02 5.43
CA LYS A 56 -10.32 -4.43 5.87
C LYS A 56 -9.47 -4.72 7.11
N TYR A 57 -8.30 -4.08 7.22
CA TYR A 57 -7.48 -4.14 8.41
C TYR A 57 -8.19 -3.51 9.63
N GLU A 58 -8.73 -2.29 9.50
CA GLU A 58 -9.48 -1.62 10.59
C GLU A 58 -10.76 -2.36 11.00
N GLU A 59 -11.30 -3.23 10.15
CA GLU A 59 -12.46 -4.08 10.48
C GLU A 59 -12.05 -5.38 11.20
N LEU A 60 -10.80 -5.82 11.07
CA LEU A 60 -10.27 -7.04 11.69
C LEU A 60 -9.73 -6.81 13.11
N HIS A 61 -9.41 -5.55 13.47
CA HIS A 61 -8.84 -5.13 14.75
C HIS A 61 -9.72 -4.11 15.45
#